data_AF-A0A285JXB1-F1
#
_entry.id   AF-A0A285JXB1-F1
#
_cell.length_a   1.000
_cell.length_b   1.000
_cell.length_c   1.000
_cell.angle_alpha   90.00
_cell.angle_beta   90.00
_cell.angle_gamma   90.00
#
_symmetry.space_group_name_H-M   'P 1'
#
loop_
_entity.id
_entity.type
_entity.pdbx_description
1 polymer ?
#
loop_
_entity_poly.entity_id
_entity_poly.type
_entity_poly.pdbx_seq_one_letter_code
_entity_poly.pdbx_strand_id
1 'polypeptide(L)'
;MRDIALEALLWLTPKIFDDLADPEPGVEAFFDHHAEWLAGRPVTIAFCAGNGDHILNYSGEKSATFDWARYNCYAAGDGVIRRHNLDWLSRVREGGERSDNPYSAGPMFVLSEQEMDYHLLAGIYAAIRAAAARRGLSVRLLEYLEPGPEFCRSEWKTQRHPEVAAATADAGGHIVPGVIDVTLPLAADPRAYAAYPDGIPEGLAAGDFVAAQTGAFVRDFDLDGVLLGNQFGLVGFWRPSNAPPLTAARIEGITRFFAQMRAELGVGLIYWMDTYWPADVERSAWGMSDEAYANLDAVLVSTFAVIVERTQIVPNVRSKAALNGPRVIFGLDFVDPWYWYRTHLDDRRTYRYQREVLAAEAGSIDGVSYFANDTFGHFVPRRWLDETLTVVRSFDNAKV
;
A
#
# COMPACT_ATOMS: atom_id res chain seq x y z
N MET A 1 11.19 -26.65 -10.90
CA MET A 1 11.12 -26.17 -9.51
C MET A 1 11.88 -24.86 -9.45
N ARG A 2 11.26 -23.78 -8.94
CA ARG A 2 11.90 -22.46 -8.85
C ARG A 2 12.78 -22.45 -7.58
N ASP A 3 14.10 -22.44 -7.75
CA ASP A 3 15.15 -22.39 -6.71
C ASP A 3 15.32 -20.99 -6.06
N ILE A 4 14.27 -20.16 -6.07
CA ILE A 4 14.38 -18.78 -5.60
C ILE A 4 13.79 -18.70 -4.20
N ALA A 5 14.61 -18.27 -3.23
CA ALA A 5 14.18 -17.97 -1.87
C ALA A 5 13.01 -16.97 -1.89
N LEU A 6 12.07 -17.10 -0.95
CA LEU A 6 10.92 -16.21 -0.86
C LEU A 6 11.36 -14.75 -0.75
N GLU A 7 10.73 -13.87 -1.50
CA GLU A 7 10.95 -12.42 -1.38
C GLU A 7 10.47 -11.91 -0.02
N ALA A 8 11.24 -11.00 0.59
CA ALA A 8 10.83 -10.23 1.75
C ALA A 8 10.40 -8.82 1.30
N LEU A 9 9.10 -8.53 1.34
CA LEU A 9 8.52 -7.22 1.07
C LEU A 9 8.19 -6.52 2.40
N LEU A 10 8.97 -5.52 2.81
CA LEU A 10 8.72 -4.80 4.06
C LEU A 10 8.19 -3.41 3.75
N TRP A 11 7.12 -3.03 4.43
CA TRP A 11 6.55 -1.69 4.32
C TRP A 11 7.09 -0.80 5.42
N LEU A 12 7.55 0.39 5.05
CA LEU A 12 8.25 1.29 5.95
C LEU A 12 7.69 2.70 5.83
N THR A 13 7.43 3.36 6.95
CA THR A 13 6.94 4.75 6.93
C THR A 13 7.96 5.70 7.56
N PRO A 14 7.87 7.02 7.27
CA PRO A 14 8.76 8.01 7.90
C PRO A 14 8.65 8.08 9.42
N LYS A 15 7.63 7.45 10.02
CA LYS A 15 7.39 7.43 11.46
C LYS A 15 8.53 6.80 12.27
N ILE A 16 9.44 6.06 11.63
CA ILE A 16 10.60 5.44 12.28
C ILE A 16 11.75 6.44 12.53
N PHE A 17 11.68 7.64 11.94
CA PHE A 17 12.74 8.64 12.01
C PHE A 17 12.42 9.67 13.10
N ASP A 18 13.34 9.81 14.05
CA ASP A 18 13.28 10.89 15.04
C ASP A 18 13.55 12.26 14.40
N ASP A 19 14.40 12.30 13.36
CA ASP A 19 14.74 13.48 12.56
C ASP A 19 14.70 13.12 11.06
N LEU A 20 13.81 13.75 10.29
CA LEU A 20 13.69 13.52 8.85
C LEU A 20 14.92 14.03 8.06
N ALA A 21 15.67 14.98 8.61
CA ALA A 21 16.90 15.49 8.01
C ALA A 21 18.12 14.60 8.28
N ASP A 22 18.02 13.70 9.27
CA ASP A 22 19.02 12.68 9.58
C ASP A 22 18.37 11.29 9.69
N PRO A 23 18.00 10.66 8.56
CA PRO A 23 17.31 9.38 8.57
C PRO A 23 18.22 8.19 8.90
N GLU A 24 19.55 8.36 8.92
CA GLU A 24 20.50 7.26 9.04
C GLU A 24 20.28 6.40 10.30
N PRO A 25 20.08 6.96 11.51
CA PRO A 25 19.84 6.15 12.71
C PRO A 25 18.61 5.24 12.61
N GLY A 26 17.50 5.75 12.07
CA GLY A 26 16.26 4.99 11.90
C GLY A 26 16.41 3.89 10.84
N VAL A 27 17.11 4.18 9.74
CA VAL A 27 17.43 3.19 8.70
C VAL A 27 18.32 2.07 9.24
N GLU A 28 19.38 2.41 9.98
CA GLU A 28 20.28 1.42 10.58
C GLU A 28 19.52 0.52 11.58
N ALA A 29 18.69 1.11 12.43
CA ALA A 29 17.84 0.38 13.36
C ALA A 29 16.87 -0.57 12.63
N PHE A 30 16.27 -0.13 11.52
CA PHE A 30 15.40 -0.97 10.69
C PHE A 30 16.14 -2.20 10.16
N PHE A 31 17.31 -2.03 9.54
CA PHE A 31 18.06 -3.16 8.99
C PHE A 31 18.58 -4.10 10.08
N ASP A 32 19.02 -3.59 11.23
CA ASP A 32 19.51 -4.41 12.34
C ASP A 32 18.38 -5.19 13.01
N HIS A 33 17.18 -4.59 13.12
CA HIS A 33 16.00 -5.25 13.67
C HIS A 33 15.55 -6.42 12.80
N HIS A 34 15.59 -6.25 11.48
CA HIS A 34 15.09 -7.23 10.51
C HIS A 34 16.18 -8.10 9.87
N ALA A 35 17.44 -8.03 10.33
CA ALA A 35 18.58 -8.70 9.68
C ALA A 35 18.35 -10.20 9.37
N GLU A 36 17.81 -10.96 10.33
CA GLU A 36 17.51 -12.39 10.13
C GLU A 36 16.39 -12.65 9.11
N TRP A 37 15.47 -11.70 8.97
CA TRP A 37 14.37 -11.78 8.02
C TRP A 37 14.86 -11.49 6.59
N LEU A 38 15.81 -10.57 6.44
CA LEU A 38 16.34 -10.14 5.15
C LEU A 38 17.43 -11.07 4.61
N ALA A 39 18.11 -11.81 5.48
CA ALA A 39 19.25 -12.65 5.11
C ALA A 39 18.90 -13.72 4.06
N GLY A 40 19.66 -13.74 2.97
CA GLY A 40 19.57 -14.77 1.92
C GLY A 40 18.33 -14.67 1.02
N ARG A 41 17.62 -13.55 1.03
CA ARG A 41 16.37 -13.36 0.28
C ARG A 41 16.43 -12.16 -0.66
N PRO A 42 15.64 -12.16 -1.75
CA PRO A 42 15.32 -10.92 -2.46
C PRO A 42 14.61 -9.97 -1.49
N VAL A 43 15.07 -8.71 -1.42
CA VAL A 43 14.48 -7.71 -0.52
C VAL A 43 13.82 -6.61 -1.34
N THR A 44 12.57 -6.32 -0.99
CA THR A 44 11.84 -5.17 -1.50
C THR A 44 11.36 -4.35 -0.31
N ILE A 45 11.55 -3.03 -0.37
CA ILE A 45 11.01 -2.09 0.59
C ILE A 45 9.97 -1.25 -0.13
N ALA A 46 8.73 -1.31 0.33
CA ALA A 46 7.70 -0.35 -0.03
C ALA A 46 7.76 0.80 0.98
N PHE A 47 8.33 1.93 0.57
CA PHE A 47 8.28 3.13 1.39
C PHE A 47 6.89 3.76 1.27
N CYS A 48 6.34 4.23 2.37
CA CYS A 48 5.04 4.88 2.40
C CYS A 48 5.21 6.27 2.98
N ALA A 49 5.70 7.20 2.15
CA ALA A 49 5.89 8.59 2.55
C ALA A 49 4.55 9.22 2.94
N GLY A 50 3.49 8.88 2.20
CA GLY A 50 2.16 9.39 2.43
C GLY A 50 1.10 8.45 1.88
N ASN A 51 0.09 9.05 1.24
CA ASN A 51 -0.97 8.32 0.55
C ASN A 51 -0.91 8.49 -0.98
N GLY A 52 0.29 8.76 -1.51
CA GLY A 52 0.48 9.10 -2.90
C GLY A 52 0.08 10.52 -3.34
N ASP A 53 -0.56 11.38 -2.51
CA ASP A 53 -0.80 12.79 -2.90
C ASP A 53 0.53 13.53 -3.18
N HIS A 54 1.61 13.12 -2.51
CA HIS A 54 2.98 13.59 -2.77
C HIS A 54 3.48 13.21 -4.19
N ILE A 55 3.03 12.08 -4.76
CA ILE A 55 3.33 11.75 -6.16
C ILE A 55 2.45 12.60 -7.07
N LEU A 56 1.14 12.65 -6.79
CA LEU A 56 0.15 13.32 -7.64
C LEU A 56 0.33 14.84 -7.72
N ASN A 57 0.96 15.46 -6.72
CA ASN A 57 1.26 16.89 -6.66
C ASN A 57 2.67 17.26 -7.11
N TYR A 58 3.54 16.28 -7.34
CA TYR A 58 4.94 16.55 -7.60
C TYR A 58 5.12 17.30 -8.93
N SER A 59 5.70 18.50 -8.87
CA SER A 59 5.91 19.35 -10.06
C SER A 59 7.27 19.14 -10.73
N GLY A 60 8.15 18.32 -10.14
CA GLY A 60 9.58 18.30 -10.48
C GLY A 60 10.45 19.16 -9.55
N GLU A 61 9.84 19.98 -8.69
CA GLU A 61 10.56 20.87 -7.78
C GLU A 61 10.87 20.19 -6.44
N LYS A 62 12.16 19.93 -6.17
CA LYS A 62 12.56 19.17 -4.97
C LYS A 62 12.46 19.97 -3.66
N SER A 63 12.40 21.30 -3.72
CA SER A 63 12.18 22.15 -2.53
C SER A 63 10.72 22.32 -2.12
N ALA A 64 9.78 21.81 -2.92
CA ALA A 64 8.36 21.88 -2.57
C ALA A 64 8.06 20.94 -1.39
N THR A 65 7.25 21.43 -0.45
CA THR A 65 6.78 20.64 0.69
C THR A 65 5.51 19.87 0.34
N PHE A 66 5.29 18.76 1.05
CA PHE A 66 4.07 17.98 0.96
C PHE A 66 3.69 17.43 2.34
N ASP A 67 2.43 17.03 2.50
CA ASP A 67 1.97 16.40 3.73
C ASP A 67 2.25 14.90 3.69
N TRP A 68 2.86 14.37 4.75
CA TRP A 68 3.31 12.98 4.83
C TRP A 68 2.51 12.20 5.89
N ALA A 69 2.76 10.89 6.00
CA ALA A 69 2.02 9.94 6.85
C ALA A 69 2.26 10.13 8.37
N ARG A 70 2.21 11.37 8.87
CA ARG A 70 2.34 11.75 10.28
C ARG A 70 1.06 11.57 11.09
N TYR A 71 -0.02 11.14 10.46
CA TYR A 71 -1.31 10.88 11.11
C TYR A 71 -1.49 9.39 11.37
N ASN A 72 -2.29 9.05 12.38
CA ASN A 72 -2.76 7.69 12.66
C ASN A 72 -4.21 7.47 12.18
N CYS A 73 -4.66 8.27 11.21
CA CYS A 73 -6.08 8.43 10.89
C CYS A 73 -6.31 9.20 9.57
N TYR A 74 -7.50 9.07 8.97
CA TYR A 74 -7.89 9.84 7.78
C TYR A 74 -7.91 11.35 8.05
N ALA A 75 -7.00 12.09 7.41
CA ALA A 75 -6.94 13.55 7.49
C ALA A 75 -7.96 14.19 6.53
N ALA A 76 -9.25 13.99 6.78
CA ALA A 76 -10.32 14.80 6.18
C ALA A 76 -10.65 15.97 7.13
N GLY A 77 -10.99 17.15 6.60
CA GLY A 77 -11.15 18.40 7.39
C GLY A 77 -11.93 18.30 8.71
N ASP A 78 -11.78 19.31 9.57
CA ASP A 78 -12.12 19.32 11.01
C ASP A 78 -13.48 18.68 11.42
N GLY A 79 -14.51 18.81 10.59
CA GLY A 79 -15.86 18.30 10.88
C GLY A 79 -16.01 16.77 10.75
N VAL A 80 -15.27 16.14 9.83
CA VAL A 80 -15.27 14.67 9.66
C VAL A 80 -14.40 14.04 10.74
N ILE A 81 -13.24 14.66 11.02
CA ILE A 81 -12.35 14.32 12.15
C ILE A 81 -13.14 14.20 13.46
N ARG A 82 -13.93 15.23 13.80
CA ARG A 82 -14.65 15.27 15.07
C ARG A 82 -15.76 14.21 15.15
N ARG A 83 -16.42 13.90 14.04
CA ARG A 83 -17.51 12.91 14.00
C ARG A 83 -17.00 11.49 14.13
N HIS A 84 -15.88 11.17 13.47
CA HIS A 84 -15.16 9.89 13.64
C HIS A 84 -14.75 9.68 15.11
N ASN A 85 -14.14 10.70 15.73
CA ASN A 85 -13.74 10.65 17.14
C ASN A 85 -14.90 10.48 18.12
N LEU A 86 -16.04 11.13 17.86
CA LEU A 86 -17.23 11.04 18.73
C LEU A 86 -17.91 9.67 18.63
N ASP A 87 -18.01 9.09 17.43
CA ASP A 87 -18.51 7.73 17.23
C ASP A 87 -17.61 6.72 17.96
N TRP A 88 -16.29 6.91 17.89
CA TRP A 88 -15.32 6.09 18.61
C TRP A 88 -15.47 6.16 20.13
N LEU A 89 -15.56 7.37 20.69
CA LEU A 89 -15.74 7.58 22.13
C LEU A 89 -17.06 7.00 22.63
N SER A 90 -18.14 7.04 21.83
CA SER A 90 -19.43 6.47 22.21
C SER A 90 -19.37 4.93 22.19
N ARG A 91 -18.77 4.32 21.16
CA ARG A 91 -18.59 2.87 21.04
C ARG A 91 -17.76 2.28 22.19
N VAL A 92 -16.71 2.98 22.63
CA VAL A 92 -15.85 2.56 23.74
C VAL A 92 -16.52 2.75 25.12
N ARG A 93 -17.35 3.79 25.30
CA ARG A 93 -17.91 4.14 26.62
C ARG A 93 -19.21 3.44 26.98
N GLU A 94 -20.06 3.09 26.01
CA GLU A 94 -21.49 2.85 26.31
C GLU A 94 -21.93 1.37 26.20
N GLY A 95 -21.18 0.50 25.51
CA GLY A 95 -21.61 -0.88 25.24
C GLY A 95 -21.14 -1.98 26.23
N GLY A 96 -19.87 -1.97 26.65
CA GLY A 96 -19.23 -3.16 27.26
C GLY A 96 -18.85 -4.25 26.23
N GLU A 97 -18.97 -3.96 24.94
CA GLU A 97 -18.43 -4.77 23.84
C GLU A 97 -16.90 -4.67 23.82
N ARG A 98 -16.21 -5.82 23.83
CA ARG A 98 -14.91 -5.91 23.16
C ARG A 98 -15.18 -5.51 21.72
N SER A 99 -14.57 -4.44 21.21
CA SER A 99 -14.86 -3.97 19.87
C SER A 99 -14.82 -5.16 18.90
N ASP A 100 -15.93 -5.44 18.22
CA ASP A 100 -15.95 -6.41 17.11
C ASP A 100 -14.98 -5.98 15.98
N ASN A 101 -14.46 -4.75 16.05
CA ASN A 101 -13.35 -4.25 15.27
C ASN A 101 -12.21 -3.75 16.19
N PRO A 102 -11.22 -4.58 16.58
CA PRO A 102 -10.02 -4.11 17.29
C PRO A 102 -9.11 -3.23 16.41
N TYR A 103 -9.53 -2.92 15.18
CA TYR A 103 -8.73 -2.30 14.13
C TYR A 103 -9.15 -0.86 13.76
N SER A 104 -9.98 -0.21 14.57
CA SER A 104 -10.32 1.20 14.35
C SER A 104 -9.17 2.14 14.74
N ALA A 105 -8.86 3.12 13.89
CA ALA A 105 -7.91 4.19 14.17
C ALA A 105 -8.22 4.78 15.56
N GLY A 106 -7.25 4.74 16.48
CA GLY A 106 -7.41 5.25 17.84
C GLY A 106 -7.67 6.77 17.86
N PRO A 107 -7.65 7.42 19.04
CA PRO A 107 -7.77 8.87 19.10
C PRO A 107 -6.71 9.51 18.20
N MET A 108 -7.14 10.54 17.48
CA MET A 108 -6.41 11.00 16.31
C MET A 108 -5.37 12.03 16.71
N PHE A 109 -4.10 11.75 16.43
CA PHE A 109 -2.96 12.60 16.78
C PHE A 109 -1.99 12.76 15.60
N VAL A 110 -1.32 13.90 15.60
CA VAL A 110 -0.16 14.16 14.77
C VAL A 110 1.05 13.59 15.51
N LEU A 111 1.73 12.62 14.90
CA LEU A 111 2.91 11.98 15.50
C LEU A 111 4.13 12.91 15.50
N SER A 112 4.25 13.75 14.47
CA SER A 112 5.40 14.62 14.28
C SER A 112 4.98 15.91 13.59
N GLU A 113 5.51 17.03 14.06
CA GLU A 113 5.33 18.36 13.45
C GLU A 113 6.37 18.65 12.36
N GLN A 114 7.32 17.74 12.13
CA GLN A 114 8.35 17.94 11.12
C GLN A 114 7.72 18.05 9.72
N GLU A 115 8.16 19.05 8.96
CA GLU A 115 7.78 19.20 7.56
C GLU A 115 8.61 18.26 6.69
N MET A 116 8.02 17.78 5.60
CA MET A 116 8.71 16.98 4.60
C MET A 116 8.67 17.72 3.26
N ASP A 117 9.84 17.87 2.66
CA ASP A 117 9.99 18.24 1.26
C ASP A 117 10.58 17.07 0.47
N TYR A 118 10.59 17.22 -0.85
CA TYR A 118 11.11 16.21 -1.75
C TYR A 118 12.65 16.04 -1.67
N HIS A 119 13.40 17.01 -1.12
CA HIS A 119 14.83 16.85 -0.84
C HIS A 119 15.07 15.90 0.33
N LEU A 120 14.32 16.06 1.42
CA LEU A 120 14.35 15.18 2.59
C LEU A 120 13.94 13.76 2.19
N LEU A 121 12.87 13.63 1.40
CA LEU A 121 12.42 12.32 0.88
C LEU A 121 13.52 11.61 0.06
N ALA A 122 14.19 12.34 -0.84
CA ALA A 122 15.31 11.80 -1.60
C ALA A 122 16.48 11.38 -0.68
N GLY A 123 16.73 12.13 0.40
CA GLY A 123 17.72 11.80 1.43
C GLY A 123 17.39 10.49 2.15
N ILE A 124 16.13 10.26 2.49
CA ILE A 124 15.65 9.00 3.10
C ILE A 124 15.91 7.81 2.16
N TYR A 125 15.52 7.92 0.88
CA TYR A 125 15.78 6.85 -0.08
C TYR A 125 17.27 6.55 -0.24
N ALA A 126 18.09 7.60 -0.33
CA ALA A 126 19.55 7.45 -0.42
C ALA A 126 20.13 6.74 0.82
N ALA A 127 19.66 7.09 2.01
CA ALA A 127 20.07 6.44 3.26
C ALA A 127 19.69 4.95 3.28
N ILE A 128 18.47 4.59 2.86
CA ILE A 128 18.03 3.19 2.74
C ILE A 128 18.95 2.41 1.79
N ARG A 129 19.22 2.95 0.59
CA ARG A 129 20.11 2.30 -0.39
C ARG A 129 21.54 2.16 0.12
N ALA A 130 22.10 3.19 0.77
CA ALA A 130 23.44 3.14 1.34
C ALA A 130 23.55 2.09 2.47
N ALA A 131 22.59 2.05 3.39
CA ALA A 131 22.57 1.07 4.48
C ALA A 131 22.43 -0.37 3.97
N ALA A 132 21.62 -0.60 2.94
CA ALA A 132 21.51 -1.89 2.27
C ALA A 132 22.82 -2.31 1.61
N ALA A 133 23.46 -1.40 0.87
CA ALA A 133 24.74 -1.66 0.19
C ALA A 133 25.86 -1.99 1.19
N ARG A 134 25.95 -1.29 2.32
CA ARG A 134 26.91 -1.60 3.41
C ARG A 134 26.73 -3.02 3.97
N ARG A 135 25.52 -3.56 3.91
CA ARG A 135 25.16 -4.91 4.38
C ARG A 135 25.22 -5.97 3.26
N GLY A 136 25.60 -5.58 2.04
CA GLY A 136 25.63 -6.47 0.88
C GLY A 136 24.23 -6.94 0.44
N LEU A 137 23.18 -6.23 0.82
CA LEU A 137 21.81 -6.52 0.41
C LEU A 137 21.50 -5.80 -0.89
N SER A 138 20.94 -6.53 -1.86
CA SER A 138 20.31 -5.93 -3.04
C SER A 138 18.85 -5.66 -2.72
N VAL A 139 18.50 -4.37 -2.58
CA VAL A 139 17.16 -3.91 -2.20
C VAL A 139 16.50 -3.22 -3.39
N ARG A 140 15.27 -3.63 -3.69
CA ARG A 140 14.35 -2.88 -4.55
C ARG A 140 13.58 -1.89 -3.68
N LEU A 141 13.54 -0.63 -4.07
CA LEU A 141 12.82 0.41 -3.36
C LEU A 141 11.64 0.88 -4.20
N LEU A 142 10.44 0.68 -3.68
CA LEU A 142 9.17 1.11 -4.28
C LEU A 142 8.57 2.23 -3.43
N GLU A 143 7.84 3.15 -4.04
CA GLU A 143 6.96 4.07 -3.30
C GLU A 143 5.52 3.52 -3.26
N TYR A 144 4.78 3.84 -2.19
CA TYR A 144 3.37 3.51 -2.02
C TYR A 144 2.48 4.62 -2.61
N LEU A 145 1.54 4.22 -3.46
CA LEU A 145 0.58 5.13 -4.10
C LEU A 145 -0.83 4.65 -3.83
N GLU A 146 -1.63 5.52 -3.19
CA GLU A 146 -2.95 5.16 -2.68
C GLU A 146 -3.99 5.82 -3.55
N PRO A 147 -5.05 5.10 -3.91
CA PRO A 147 -6.15 5.73 -4.61
C PRO A 147 -7.01 6.56 -3.65
N GLY A 148 -7.11 6.20 -2.37
CA GLY A 148 -7.91 6.89 -1.34
C GLY A 148 -7.17 8.00 -0.58
N PRO A 149 -7.87 8.84 0.20
CA PRO A 149 -7.29 9.97 0.93
C PRO A 149 -6.78 9.55 2.32
N GLU A 150 -6.13 8.40 2.35
CA GLU A 150 -5.78 7.67 3.56
C GLU A 150 -4.67 8.39 4.33
N PHE A 151 -4.77 8.56 5.65
CA PHE A 151 -3.65 8.87 6.57
C PHE A 151 -2.72 10.08 6.29
N CYS A 152 -3.02 10.93 5.30
CA CYS A 152 -2.38 12.21 4.95
C CYS A 152 -3.43 13.15 4.40
N ARG A 153 -3.21 14.47 4.48
CA ARG A 153 -4.06 15.42 3.75
C ARG A 153 -3.91 15.17 2.26
N SER A 154 -5.04 15.16 1.56
CA SER A 154 -5.10 14.79 0.14
C SER A 154 -5.64 15.95 -0.67
N GLU A 155 -4.80 16.93 -0.98
CA GLU A 155 -5.23 18.11 -1.72
C GLU A 155 -5.59 17.73 -3.16
N TRP A 156 -4.83 16.84 -3.81
CA TRP A 156 -5.11 16.44 -5.19
C TRP A 156 -6.48 15.79 -5.29
N LYS A 157 -6.72 14.78 -4.45
CA LYS A 157 -7.95 13.97 -4.50
C LYS A 157 -9.17 14.73 -3.98
N THR A 158 -9.05 15.52 -2.91
CA THR A 158 -10.23 16.08 -2.24
C THR A 158 -10.53 17.54 -2.59
N GLN A 159 -9.58 18.27 -3.19
CA GLN A 159 -9.73 19.70 -3.47
C GLN A 159 -9.53 20.05 -4.95
N ARG A 160 -8.44 19.57 -5.60
CA ARG A 160 -8.21 19.82 -7.03
C ARG A 160 -9.12 18.99 -7.92
N HIS A 161 -9.09 17.66 -7.74
CA HIS A 161 -9.72 16.69 -8.62
C HIS A 161 -10.77 15.79 -7.93
N PRO A 162 -11.74 16.37 -7.19
CA PRO A 162 -12.79 15.58 -6.56
C PRO A 162 -13.69 14.87 -7.58
N GLU A 163 -13.72 15.31 -8.85
CA GLU A 163 -14.53 14.72 -9.92
C GLU A 163 -14.10 13.29 -10.28
N VAL A 164 -12.81 12.96 -10.14
CA VAL A 164 -12.31 11.59 -10.35
C VAL A 164 -12.06 10.84 -9.05
N ALA A 165 -12.13 11.53 -7.91
CA ALA A 165 -11.94 10.97 -6.58
C ALA A 165 -13.25 10.85 -5.78
N ALA A 166 -14.42 10.85 -6.43
CA ALA A 166 -15.72 10.83 -5.75
C ALA A 166 -16.13 9.44 -5.23
N ALA A 167 -15.37 8.40 -5.55
CA ALA A 167 -15.63 7.06 -5.06
C ALA A 167 -15.34 6.94 -3.56
N THR A 168 -15.93 5.91 -2.93
CA THR A 168 -15.85 5.71 -1.50
C THR A 168 -15.08 4.44 -1.13
N ALA A 169 -14.37 4.53 0.00
CA ALA A 169 -13.79 3.38 0.70
C ALA A 169 -14.46 3.23 2.06
N ASP A 170 -14.64 1.99 2.52
CA ASP A 170 -14.95 1.69 3.92
C ASP A 170 -13.65 1.66 4.73
N ALA A 171 -13.53 2.58 5.67
CA ALA A 171 -12.39 2.82 6.53
C ALA A 171 -12.68 2.35 7.96
N GLY A 172 -12.77 1.03 8.16
CA GLY A 172 -13.06 0.46 9.48
C GLY A 172 -14.48 0.73 9.98
N GLY A 173 -15.46 0.79 9.07
CA GLY A 173 -16.88 1.05 9.34
C GLY A 173 -17.36 2.44 8.94
N HIS A 174 -16.50 3.24 8.29
CA HIS A 174 -16.80 4.60 7.85
C HIS A 174 -16.63 4.74 6.35
N ILE A 175 -17.68 5.15 5.64
CA ILE A 175 -17.61 5.40 4.20
C ILE A 175 -16.97 6.77 3.98
N VAL A 176 -15.75 6.80 3.44
CA VAL A 176 -14.96 8.01 3.18
C VAL A 176 -14.87 8.24 1.67
N PRO A 177 -15.23 9.43 1.15
CA PRO A 177 -15.02 9.79 -0.26
C PRO A 177 -13.54 10.13 -0.51
N GLY A 178 -13.08 10.09 -1.75
CA GLY A 178 -11.71 10.48 -2.12
C GLY A 178 -10.92 9.38 -2.84
N VAL A 179 -11.56 8.30 -3.25
CA VAL A 179 -10.94 7.19 -3.98
C VAL A 179 -10.88 7.51 -5.46
N ILE A 180 -9.70 7.43 -6.06
CA ILE A 180 -9.51 7.66 -7.50
C ILE A 180 -10.17 6.54 -8.30
N ASP A 181 -11.07 6.91 -9.21
CA ASP A 181 -11.49 6.06 -10.32
C ASP A 181 -10.67 6.40 -11.57
N VAL A 182 -9.74 5.52 -11.90
CA VAL A 182 -8.83 5.64 -13.07
C VAL A 182 -9.56 5.69 -14.41
N THR A 183 -10.86 5.38 -14.44
CA THR A 183 -11.68 5.36 -15.67
C THR A 183 -12.38 6.70 -15.93
N LEU A 184 -12.35 7.64 -14.99
CA LEU A 184 -13.01 8.94 -15.13
C LEU A 184 -12.11 10.00 -15.80
N PRO A 185 -12.70 10.95 -16.55
CA PRO A 185 -11.97 12.08 -17.12
C PRO A 185 -11.71 13.17 -16.07
N LEU A 186 -10.53 13.79 -16.14
CA LEU A 186 -10.12 14.94 -15.34
C LEU A 186 -10.64 16.24 -15.95
N ALA A 187 -11.00 17.19 -15.08
CA ALA A 187 -11.12 18.58 -15.47
C ALA A 187 -9.73 19.19 -15.73
N ALA A 188 -9.66 20.23 -16.57
CA ALA A 188 -8.42 20.95 -16.80
C ALA A 188 -7.87 21.58 -15.50
N ASP A 189 -6.56 21.44 -15.28
CA ASP A 189 -5.84 22.11 -14.19
C ASP A 189 -4.57 22.78 -14.75
N PRO A 190 -4.43 24.11 -14.67
CA PRO A 190 -3.27 24.83 -15.19
C PRO A 190 -1.99 24.68 -14.34
N ARG A 191 -2.04 23.99 -13.18
CA ARG A 191 -0.85 23.78 -12.34
C ARG A 191 0.14 22.85 -13.03
N ALA A 192 1.43 23.14 -12.87
CA ALA A 192 2.50 22.30 -13.39
C ALA A 192 2.63 21.00 -12.57
N TYR A 193 2.69 19.88 -13.27
CA TYR A 193 3.01 18.55 -12.74
C TYR A 193 4.25 18.01 -13.44
N ALA A 194 4.99 17.10 -12.80
CA ALA A 194 6.21 16.53 -13.36
C ALA A 194 6.00 15.88 -14.74
N ALA A 195 4.86 15.20 -14.94
CA ALA A 195 4.50 14.63 -16.24
C ALA A 195 3.75 15.59 -17.17
N TYR A 196 3.18 16.68 -16.62
CA TYR A 196 2.37 17.66 -17.32
C TYR A 196 2.81 19.08 -16.94
N PRO A 197 3.97 19.55 -17.43
CA PRO A 197 4.54 20.84 -17.01
C PRO A 197 3.67 22.05 -17.38
N ASP A 198 2.83 21.92 -18.42
CA ASP A 198 1.86 22.94 -18.84
C ASP A 198 0.46 22.75 -18.21
N GLY A 199 0.32 21.76 -17.33
CA GLY A 199 -0.93 21.41 -16.68
C GLY A 199 -1.72 20.28 -17.34
N ILE A 200 -2.78 19.85 -16.64
CA ILE A 200 -3.68 18.77 -17.05
C ILE A 200 -4.67 19.33 -18.08
N PRO A 201 -4.75 18.76 -19.30
CA PRO A 201 -5.76 19.14 -20.28
C PRO A 201 -7.14 18.58 -19.92
N GLU A 202 -8.19 19.30 -20.32
CA GLU A 202 -9.59 18.89 -20.14
C GLU A 202 -9.83 17.49 -20.77
N GLY A 203 -10.46 16.60 -20.01
CA GLY A 203 -10.87 15.29 -20.47
C GLY A 203 -9.77 14.23 -20.48
N LEU A 204 -8.56 14.52 -19.98
CA LEU A 204 -7.52 13.51 -19.78
C LEU A 204 -8.05 12.39 -18.87
N ALA A 205 -7.85 11.12 -19.21
CA ALA A 205 -8.26 10.05 -18.31
C ALA A 205 -7.41 10.07 -17.03
N ALA A 206 -8.04 9.95 -15.87
CA ALA A 206 -7.35 9.95 -14.58
C ALA A 206 -6.25 8.88 -14.51
N GLY A 207 -6.51 7.69 -15.06
CA GLY A 207 -5.52 6.62 -15.14
C GLY A 207 -4.27 7.01 -15.94
N ASP A 208 -4.42 7.76 -17.03
CA ASP A 208 -3.27 8.20 -17.83
C ASP A 208 -2.41 9.19 -17.06
N PHE A 209 -3.05 10.15 -16.39
CA PHE A 209 -2.37 11.11 -15.53
C PHE A 209 -1.60 10.40 -14.41
N VAL A 210 -2.28 9.52 -13.66
CA VAL A 210 -1.67 8.78 -12.54
C VAL A 210 -0.47 7.98 -13.02
N ALA A 211 -0.58 7.30 -14.17
CA ALA A 211 0.51 6.51 -14.71
C ALA A 211 1.72 7.35 -15.11
N ALA A 212 1.50 8.42 -15.89
CA ALA A 212 2.58 9.30 -16.33
C ALA A 212 3.24 10.01 -15.15
N GLN A 213 2.44 10.48 -14.20
CA GLN A 213 2.90 11.18 -13.00
C GLN A 213 3.72 10.24 -12.09
N THR A 214 3.29 8.99 -11.94
CA THR A 214 4.05 7.96 -11.21
C THR A 214 5.37 7.65 -11.92
N GLY A 215 5.35 7.49 -13.24
CA GLY A 215 6.56 7.25 -14.03
C GLY A 215 7.57 8.40 -13.94
N ALA A 216 7.12 9.66 -13.91
CA ALA A 216 7.97 10.82 -13.67
C ALA A 216 8.59 10.80 -12.27
N PHE A 217 7.76 10.53 -11.24
CA PHE A 217 8.23 10.44 -9.86
C PHE A 217 9.27 9.33 -9.66
N VAL A 218 8.98 8.11 -10.13
CA VAL A 218 9.91 6.97 -10.04
C VAL A 218 11.27 7.30 -10.66
N ARG A 219 11.29 7.97 -11.82
CA ARG A 219 12.53 8.37 -12.51
C ARG A 219 13.30 9.43 -11.74
N ASP A 220 12.63 10.47 -11.24
CA ASP A 220 13.29 11.61 -10.57
C ASP A 220 13.92 11.25 -9.21
N PHE A 221 13.42 10.18 -8.59
CA PHE A 221 13.90 9.65 -7.31
C PHE A 221 14.71 8.36 -7.44
N ASP A 222 14.98 7.90 -8.67
CA ASP A 222 15.73 6.66 -8.94
C ASP A 222 15.15 5.46 -8.17
N LEU A 223 13.83 5.32 -8.19
CA LEU A 223 13.11 4.21 -7.55
C LEU A 223 13.03 3.00 -8.49
N ASP A 224 12.91 1.81 -7.91
CA ASP A 224 12.80 0.57 -8.68
C ASP A 224 11.38 0.33 -9.22
N GLY A 225 10.39 1.11 -8.75
CA GLY A 225 9.00 1.00 -9.18
C GLY A 225 8.01 1.56 -8.16
N VAL A 226 6.78 1.05 -8.21
CA VAL A 226 5.66 1.49 -7.35
C VAL A 226 4.92 0.28 -6.79
N LEU A 227 4.39 0.43 -5.57
CA LEU A 227 3.35 -0.42 -5.02
C LEU A 227 2.03 0.36 -5.01
N LEU A 228 1.09 -0.09 -5.83
CA LEU A 228 -0.25 0.46 -5.91
C LEU A 228 -1.12 -0.12 -4.80
N GLY A 229 -1.75 0.75 -4.02
CA GLY A 229 -2.72 0.38 -2.99
C GLY A 229 -3.95 -0.35 -3.55
N ASN A 230 -4.69 -0.97 -2.63
CA ASN A 230 -5.97 -1.57 -2.96
C ASN A 230 -6.92 -0.48 -3.52
N GLN A 231 -7.83 -0.86 -4.42
CA GLN A 231 -8.80 0.01 -5.14
C GLN A 231 -8.36 0.59 -6.50
N PHE A 232 -7.08 0.55 -6.89
CA PHE A 232 -6.72 0.98 -8.25
C PHE A 232 -7.44 0.12 -9.31
N GLY A 233 -8.35 0.75 -10.07
CA GLY A 233 -9.25 0.09 -11.02
C GLY A 233 -10.52 -0.51 -10.40
N LEU A 234 -10.55 -0.73 -9.09
CA LEU A 234 -11.56 -1.57 -8.41
C LEU A 234 -12.31 -0.78 -7.32
N VAL A 235 -12.89 0.37 -7.67
CA VAL A 235 -13.72 1.18 -6.77
C VAL A 235 -14.83 0.34 -6.10
N GLY A 236 -15.02 0.52 -4.78
CA GLY A 236 -16.03 -0.22 -4.01
C GLY A 236 -15.64 -1.67 -3.66
N PHE A 237 -14.37 -2.04 -3.86
CA PHE A 237 -13.78 -3.36 -3.68
C PHE A 237 -14.21 -4.19 -2.46
N TRP A 238 -14.52 -3.55 -1.33
CA TRP A 238 -14.93 -4.25 -0.10
C TRP A 238 -16.14 -5.15 -0.31
N ARG A 239 -17.05 -4.76 -1.20
CA ARG A 239 -18.21 -5.57 -1.55
C ARG A 239 -18.36 -5.56 -3.06
N PRO A 240 -18.22 -6.71 -3.74
CA PRO A 240 -18.47 -6.81 -5.18
C PRO A 240 -19.83 -6.20 -5.61
N SER A 241 -20.83 -6.25 -4.74
CA SER A 241 -22.14 -5.62 -4.97
C SER A 241 -22.13 -4.10 -5.05
N ASN A 242 -21.07 -3.45 -4.57
CA ASN A 242 -20.89 -2.00 -4.61
C ASN A 242 -20.02 -1.57 -5.80
N ALA A 243 -19.54 -2.50 -6.62
CA ALA A 243 -18.79 -2.19 -7.83
C ALA A 243 -19.65 -1.33 -8.77
N PRO A 244 -19.06 -0.32 -9.45
CA PRO A 244 -19.74 0.40 -10.51
C PRO A 244 -20.22 -0.56 -11.61
N PRO A 245 -21.27 -0.21 -12.37
CA PRO A 245 -21.75 -1.04 -13.47
C PRO A 245 -20.62 -1.45 -14.40
N LEU A 246 -20.49 -2.77 -14.61
CA LEU A 246 -19.47 -3.31 -15.49
C LEU A 246 -19.87 -3.08 -16.94
N THR A 247 -19.19 -2.15 -17.61
CA THR A 247 -19.36 -1.83 -19.03
C THR A 247 -18.09 -2.13 -19.80
N ALA A 248 -18.19 -2.34 -21.12
CA ALA A 248 -17.01 -2.54 -21.97
C ALA A 248 -16.00 -1.39 -21.84
N ALA A 249 -16.48 -0.14 -21.79
CA ALA A 249 -15.64 1.04 -21.62
C ALA A 249 -14.90 1.05 -20.28
N ARG A 250 -15.53 0.55 -19.20
CA ARG A 250 -14.86 0.45 -17.89
C ARG A 250 -13.75 -0.60 -17.90
N ILE A 251 -14.01 -1.77 -18.49
CA ILE A 251 -13.00 -2.84 -18.64
C ILE A 251 -11.80 -2.33 -19.45
N GLU A 252 -12.07 -1.63 -20.55
CA GLU A 252 -11.04 -1.00 -21.38
C GLU A 252 -10.25 0.04 -20.60
N GLY A 253 -10.92 0.92 -19.84
CA GLY A 253 -10.26 1.95 -19.03
C GLY A 253 -9.33 1.36 -17.95
N ILE A 254 -9.76 0.29 -17.27
CA ILE A 254 -8.92 -0.39 -16.26
C ILE A 254 -7.72 -1.07 -16.93
N THR A 255 -7.95 -1.78 -18.04
CA THR A 255 -6.88 -2.44 -18.79
C THR A 255 -5.86 -1.42 -19.30
N ARG A 256 -6.35 -0.30 -19.85
CA ARG A 256 -5.53 0.81 -20.33
C ARG A 256 -4.69 1.41 -19.21
N PHE A 257 -5.24 1.60 -18.01
CA PHE A 257 -4.49 2.12 -16.86
C PHE A 257 -3.23 1.26 -16.58
N PHE A 258 -3.39 -0.06 -16.43
CA PHE A 258 -2.25 -0.94 -16.16
C PHE A 258 -1.27 -1.03 -17.35
N ALA A 259 -1.77 -1.00 -18.58
CA ALA A 259 -0.91 -0.93 -19.76
C ALA A 259 -0.11 0.39 -19.81
N GLN A 260 -0.71 1.52 -19.44
CA GLN A 260 -0.03 2.80 -19.36
C GLN A 260 1.00 2.82 -18.23
N MET A 261 0.67 2.27 -17.05
CA MET A 261 1.65 2.09 -15.96
C MET A 261 2.90 1.34 -16.45
N ARG A 262 2.71 0.24 -17.20
CA ARG A 262 3.82 -0.51 -17.81
C ARG A 262 4.59 0.31 -18.84
N ALA A 263 3.90 1.06 -19.69
CA ALA A 263 4.55 1.91 -20.68
C ALA A 263 5.44 2.99 -20.02
N GLU A 264 4.95 3.62 -18.97
CA GLU A 264 5.64 4.71 -18.25
C GLU A 264 6.81 4.21 -17.39
N LEU A 265 6.67 3.04 -16.77
CA LEU A 265 7.71 2.47 -15.91
C LEU A 265 8.72 1.60 -16.68
N GLY A 266 8.37 1.11 -17.87
CA GLY A 266 9.23 0.25 -18.69
C GLY A 266 9.64 -1.02 -17.94
N VAL A 267 10.92 -1.10 -17.56
CA VAL A 267 11.48 -2.23 -16.78
C VAL A 267 11.28 -2.09 -15.26
N GLY A 268 10.75 -0.95 -14.81
CA GLY A 268 10.40 -0.73 -13.40
C GLY A 268 9.29 -1.65 -12.92
N LEU A 269 9.24 -1.85 -11.61
CA LEU A 269 8.35 -2.80 -10.95
C LEU A 269 6.96 -2.20 -10.72
N ILE A 270 5.93 -2.99 -11.01
CA ILE A 270 4.53 -2.66 -10.72
C ILE A 270 3.98 -3.73 -9.78
N TYR A 271 3.91 -3.36 -8.51
CA TYR A 271 3.28 -4.18 -7.49
C TYR A 271 1.87 -3.64 -7.27
N TRP A 272 0.92 -4.53 -7.04
CA TRP A 272 -0.46 -4.12 -6.74
C TRP A 272 -0.99 -4.90 -5.55
N MET A 273 -1.58 -4.17 -4.61
CA MET A 273 -2.29 -4.72 -3.48
C MET A 273 -3.72 -5.07 -3.89
N ASP A 274 -4.09 -6.34 -3.72
CA ASP A 274 -5.36 -6.85 -4.26
C ASP A 274 -6.61 -6.43 -3.47
N THR A 275 -7.76 -6.94 -3.91
CA THR A 275 -9.05 -6.66 -3.26
C THR A 275 -9.48 -7.71 -2.27
N TYR A 276 -8.59 -8.59 -1.82
CA TYR A 276 -8.91 -9.72 -0.95
C TYR A 276 -9.81 -10.79 -1.59
N TRP A 277 -10.28 -10.54 -2.81
CA TRP A 277 -11.16 -11.42 -3.55
C TRP A 277 -10.39 -12.25 -4.59
N PRO A 278 -10.86 -13.48 -4.85
CA PRO A 278 -10.37 -14.28 -5.95
C PRO A 278 -10.44 -13.55 -7.30
N ALA A 279 -9.53 -13.88 -8.21
CA ALA A 279 -9.41 -13.20 -9.51
C ALA A 279 -10.68 -13.28 -10.38
N ASP A 280 -11.49 -14.33 -10.25
CA ASP A 280 -12.79 -14.45 -10.94
C ASP A 280 -13.82 -13.44 -10.42
N VAL A 281 -13.83 -13.18 -9.12
CA VAL A 281 -14.64 -12.10 -8.52
C VAL A 281 -14.13 -10.75 -9.04
N GLU A 282 -12.81 -10.54 -9.11
CA GLU A 282 -12.25 -9.30 -9.62
C GLU A 282 -12.61 -9.02 -11.09
N ARG A 283 -12.51 -10.05 -11.94
CA ARG A 283 -12.94 -10.02 -13.35
C ARG A 283 -14.43 -9.69 -13.50
N SER A 284 -15.28 -10.33 -12.70
CA SER A 284 -16.74 -10.27 -12.85
C SER A 284 -17.37 -9.03 -12.23
N ALA A 285 -16.81 -8.50 -11.15
CA ALA A 285 -17.39 -7.33 -10.48
C ALA A 285 -16.81 -6.02 -11.02
N TRP A 286 -15.50 -5.96 -11.29
CA TRP A 286 -14.84 -4.71 -11.68
C TRP A 286 -14.19 -4.74 -13.07
N GLY A 287 -13.98 -5.92 -13.65
CA GLY A 287 -13.39 -6.01 -15.00
C GLY A 287 -11.88 -6.08 -15.05
N MET A 288 -11.22 -6.51 -13.96
CA MET A 288 -9.77 -6.76 -13.96
C MET A 288 -9.42 -7.87 -14.96
N SER A 289 -8.87 -7.50 -16.11
CA SER A 289 -8.64 -8.42 -17.23
C SER A 289 -7.34 -9.22 -17.09
N ASP A 290 -7.19 -10.31 -17.86
CA ASP A 290 -5.92 -11.04 -17.99
C ASP A 290 -4.76 -10.12 -18.41
N GLU A 291 -5.05 -9.16 -19.29
CA GLU A 291 -4.09 -8.17 -19.76
C GLU A 291 -3.70 -7.18 -18.66
N ALA A 292 -4.65 -6.73 -17.84
CA ALA A 292 -4.35 -5.89 -16.68
C ALA A 292 -3.39 -6.62 -15.71
N TYR A 293 -3.65 -7.89 -15.39
CA TYR A 293 -2.73 -8.68 -14.56
C TYR A 293 -1.38 -8.92 -15.21
N ALA A 294 -1.32 -9.14 -16.53
CA ALA A 294 -0.08 -9.40 -17.25
C ALA A 294 0.90 -8.20 -17.22
N ASN A 295 0.40 -7.00 -16.92
CA ASN A 295 1.24 -5.80 -16.74
C ASN A 295 1.87 -5.70 -15.33
N LEU A 296 1.46 -6.53 -14.38
CA LEU A 296 1.96 -6.52 -13.00
C LEU A 296 3.14 -7.48 -12.81
N ASP A 297 4.13 -7.06 -12.03
CA ASP A 297 5.25 -7.92 -11.61
C ASP A 297 4.89 -8.78 -10.39
N ALA A 298 4.06 -8.23 -9.50
CA ALA A 298 3.61 -8.90 -8.31
C ALA A 298 2.23 -8.43 -7.87
N VAL A 299 1.46 -9.36 -7.30
CA VAL A 299 0.21 -9.09 -6.59
C VAL A 299 0.41 -9.42 -5.13
N LEU A 300 0.20 -8.43 -4.27
CA LEU A 300 0.12 -8.62 -2.83
C LEU A 300 -1.29 -9.11 -2.50
N VAL A 301 -1.38 -10.39 -2.12
CA VAL A 301 -2.59 -10.97 -1.54
C VAL A 301 -2.69 -10.51 -0.11
N SER A 302 -3.52 -9.50 0.10
CA SER A 302 -3.66 -8.89 1.40
C SER A 302 -4.48 -9.78 2.32
N THR A 303 -4.11 -9.84 3.59
CA THR A 303 -4.84 -10.63 4.60
C THR A 303 -5.12 -9.83 5.87
N PHE A 304 -5.11 -8.50 5.74
CA PHE A 304 -5.24 -7.58 6.86
C PHE A 304 -6.55 -7.81 7.62
N ALA A 305 -6.42 -7.94 8.93
CA ALA A 305 -7.46 -8.48 9.78
C ALA A 305 -8.64 -7.51 9.99
N VAL A 306 -8.45 -6.24 9.62
CA VAL A 306 -9.50 -5.21 9.52
C VAL A 306 -10.71 -5.68 8.70
N ILE A 307 -10.50 -6.45 7.62
CA ILE A 307 -11.51 -6.54 6.54
C ILE A 307 -11.66 -7.94 5.91
N VAL A 308 -10.67 -8.81 6.01
CA VAL A 308 -10.72 -10.08 5.27
C VAL A 308 -11.58 -11.13 5.96
N GLU A 309 -12.60 -11.62 5.24
CA GLU A 309 -13.22 -12.89 5.57
C GLU A 309 -12.19 -14.01 5.40
N ARG A 310 -11.79 -14.66 6.49
CA ARG A 310 -10.76 -15.73 6.48
C ARG A 310 -11.03 -16.81 5.43
N THR A 311 -12.29 -17.06 5.11
CA THR A 311 -12.75 -18.01 4.09
C THR A 311 -12.29 -17.67 2.67
N GLN A 312 -11.97 -16.40 2.38
CA GLN A 312 -11.52 -15.94 1.07
C GLN A 312 -10.00 -15.99 0.89
N ILE A 313 -9.21 -16.09 1.96
CA ILE A 313 -7.74 -16.03 1.88
C ILE A 313 -7.18 -17.12 0.97
N VAL A 314 -7.51 -18.39 1.21
CA VAL A 314 -6.99 -19.51 0.42
C VAL A 314 -7.49 -19.49 -1.03
N PRO A 315 -8.81 -19.32 -1.31
CA PRO A 315 -9.28 -19.13 -2.67
C PRO A 315 -8.56 -18.00 -3.40
N ASN A 316 -8.33 -16.88 -2.73
CA ASN A 316 -7.66 -15.73 -3.31
C ASN A 316 -6.21 -16.07 -3.70
N VAL A 317 -5.40 -16.55 -2.75
CA VAL A 317 -4.00 -16.99 -3.00
C VAL A 317 -3.91 -17.93 -4.21
N ARG A 318 -4.74 -18.98 -4.23
CA ARG A 318 -4.73 -19.98 -5.31
C ARG A 318 -5.16 -19.38 -6.65
N SER A 319 -6.15 -18.49 -6.65
CA SER A 319 -6.61 -17.84 -7.88
C SER A 319 -5.54 -16.92 -8.47
N LYS A 320 -4.77 -16.19 -7.65
CA LYS A 320 -3.68 -15.34 -8.12
C LYS A 320 -2.47 -16.16 -8.58
N ALA A 321 -2.16 -17.26 -7.88
CA ALA A 321 -1.08 -18.16 -8.29
C ALA A 321 -1.37 -18.88 -9.62
N ALA A 322 -2.64 -19.01 -9.99
CA ALA A 322 -3.06 -19.55 -11.28
C ALA A 322 -3.02 -18.53 -12.42
N LEU A 323 -2.80 -17.24 -12.14
CA LEU A 323 -2.64 -16.22 -13.17
C LEU A 323 -1.31 -16.41 -13.90
N ASN A 324 -1.33 -16.20 -15.21
CA ASN A 324 -0.11 -16.15 -16.01
C ASN A 324 0.41 -14.71 -16.05
N GLY A 325 1.22 -14.33 -15.06
CA GLY A 325 1.82 -12.99 -15.00
C GLY A 325 2.49 -12.72 -13.67
N PRO A 326 1.76 -12.13 -12.70
CA PRO A 326 2.36 -11.62 -11.48
C PRO A 326 2.79 -12.72 -10.53
N ARG A 327 3.85 -12.45 -9.77
CA ARG A 327 4.23 -13.26 -8.61
C ARG A 327 3.27 -13.02 -7.45
N VAL A 328 3.06 -14.03 -6.62
CA VAL A 328 2.16 -13.92 -5.45
C VAL A 328 2.96 -13.59 -4.21
N ILE A 329 2.70 -12.41 -3.64
CA ILE A 329 3.24 -11.99 -2.35
C ILE A 329 2.15 -12.15 -1.30
N PHE A 330 2.39 -12.93 -0.26
CA PHE A 330 1.43 -13.15 0.80
C PHE A 330 1.57 -12.08 1.89
N GLY A 331 0.55 -11.25 2.07
CA GLY A 331 0.50 -10.27 3.14
C GLY A 331 0.30 -10.96 4.48
N LEU A 332 1.17 -10.68 5.45
CA LEU A 332 1.02 -11.06 6.85
C LEU A 332 0.67 -9.84 7.66
N ASP A 333 -0.27 -10.05 8.58
CA ASP A 333 -0.69 -8.99 9.47
C ASP A 333 -0.03 -9.16 10.85
N PHE A 334 0.58 -8.09 11.34
CA PHE A 334 1.24 -8.03 12.63
C PHE A 334 0.82 -6.77 13.39
N VAL A 335 0.98 -5.64 12.71
CA VAL A 335 0.69 -4.26 13.08
C VAL A 335 0.36 -3.52 11.80
N ASP A 336 -0.12 -2.30 11.94
CA ASP A 336 -0.41 -1.43 10.83
C ASP A 336 0.06 0.00 11.15
N PRO A 337 0.73 0.71 10.22
CA PRO A 337 1.26 2.04 10.46
C PRO A 337 0.16 3.12 10.48
N TRP A 338 -1.09 2.73 10.23
CA TRP A 338 -2.24 3.62 10.15
C TRP A 338 -3.34 3.26 11.15
N TYR A 339 -3.42 2.01 11.61
CA TYR A 339 -4.43 1.56 12.56
C TYR A 339 -3.83 1.10 13.90
N TRP A 340 -4.58 1.32 14.98
CA TRP A 340 -4.17 0.94 16.34
C TRP A 340 -4.54 -0.52 16.61
N TYR A 341 -3.83 -1.47 16.03
CA TYR A 341 -4.00 -2.88 16.40
C TYR A 341 -2.71 -3.66 16.31
N ARG A 342 -2.67 -4.77 17.04
CA ARG A 342 -1.58 -5.73 17.02
C ARG A 342 -2.18 -7.11 16.88
N THR A 343 -2.30 -7.62 15.65
CA THR A 343 -2.97 -8.90 15.37
C THR A 343 -2.41 -10.06 16.20
N HIS A 344 -1.12 -10.03 16.52
CA HIS A 344 -0.47 -11.04 17.38
C HIS A 344 -0.94 -11.05 18.86
N LEU A 345 -1.51 -9.95 19.35
CA LEU A 345 -2.11 -9.80 20.68
C LEU A 345 -3.64 -9.74 20.64
N ASP A 346 -4.18 -8.90 19.77
CA ASP A 346 -5.58 -8.48 19.75
C ASP A 346 -6.48 -9.45 18.95
N ASP A 347 -5.93 -10.12 17.91
CA ASP A 347 -6.59 -11.23 17.21
C ASP A 347 -5.62 -12.39 16.91
N ARG A 348 -5.24 -13.07 18.00
CA ARG A 348 -4.32 -14.20 17.93
C ARG A 348 -4.83 -15.36 17.04
N ARG A 349 -6.13 -15.42 16.74
CA ARG A 349 -6.69 -16.43 15.83
C ARG A 349 -6.31 -16.11 14.38
N THR A 350 -6.47 -14.87 13.92
CA THR A 350 -6.01 -14.46 12.58
C THR A 350 -4.49 -14.59 12.46
N TYR A 351 -3.74 -14.14 13.48
CA TYR A 351 -2.28 -14.30 13.52
C TYR A 351 -1.86 -15.75 13.26
N ARG A 352 -2.45 -16.73 13.97
CA ARG A 352 -2.13 -18.15 13.78
C ARG A 352 -2.59 -18.67 12.41
N TYR A 353 -3.81 -18.34 12.02
CA TYR A 353 -4.38 -18.80 10.75
C TYR A 353 -3.54 -18.38 9.54
N GLN A 354 -3.03 -17.15 9.51
CA GLN A 354 -2.14 -16.69 8.44
C GLN A 354 -0.86 -17.55 8.32
N ARG A 355 -0.29 -18.02 9.44
CA ARG A 355 0.91 -18.88 9.43
C ARG A 355 0.56 -20.33 9.04
N GLU A 356 -0.66 -20.79 9.34
CA GLU A 356 -1.18 -22.08 8.84
C GLU A 356 -1.39 -22.04 7.32
N VAL A 357 -1.99 -20.96 6.79
CA VAL A 357 -2.18 -20.78 5.34
C VAL A 357 -0.84 -20.66 4.63
N LEU A 358 0.06 -19.84 5.16
CA LEU A 358 1.41 -19.72 4.63
C LEU A 358 2.10 -21.09 4.55
N ALA A 359 1.85 -21.98 5.52
CA ALA A 359 2.36 -23.35 5.51
C ALA A 359 1.68 -24.29 4.52
N ALA A 360 0.36 -24.22 4.39
CA ALA A 360 -0.39 -25.07 3.48
C ALA A 360 -0.22 -24.67 2.00
N GLU A 361 -0.01 -23.38 1.71
CA GLU A 361 0.00 -22.82 0.36
C GLU A 361 1.40 -22.39 -0.12
N ALA A 362 2.48 -22.91 0.49
CA ALA A 362 3.86 -22.53 0.17
C ALA A 362 4.25 -22.70 -1.30
N GLY A 363 3.61 -23.63 -2.03
CA GLY A 363 3.80 -23.85 -3.47
C GLY A 363 3.19 -22.75 -4.35
N SER A 364 2.29 -21.94 -3.81
CA SER A 364 1.54 -20.89 -4.48
C SER A 364 2.05 -19.47 -4.15
N ILE A 365 3.10 -19.36 -3.33
CA ILE A 365 3.60 -18.10 -2.78
C ILE A 365 5.07 -17.91 -3.20
N ASP A 366 5.37 -16.73 -3.75
CA ASP A 366 6.69 -16.30 -4.21
C ASP A 366 7.36 -15.31 -3.23
N GLY A 367 6.61 -14.70 -2.32
CA GLY A 367 7.15 -13.80 -1.30
C GLY A 367 6.19 -13.54 -0.14
N VAL A 368 6.69 -12.87 0.90
CA VAL A 368 5.95 -12.52 2.11
C VAL A 368 6.07 -11.03 2.38
N SER A 369 4.96 -10.40 2.73
CA SER A 369 4.88 -8.98 3.01
C SER A 369 4.37 -8.67 4.41
N TYR A 370 4.86 -7.61 5.04
CA TYR A 370 4.25 -7.03 6.25
C TYR A 370 4.68 -5.58 6.49
N PHE A 371 3.90 -4.88 7.32
CA PHE A 371 4.28 -3.58 7.87
C PHE A 371 5.38 -3.71 8.91
N ALA A 372 6.53 -3.10 8.65
CA ALA A 372 7.70 -3.19 9.50
C ALA A 372 7.53 -2.38 10.80
N ASN A 373 6.73 -1.31 10.76
CA ASN A 373 6.45 -0.47 11.91
C ASN A 373 4.96 -0.21 12.14
N ASP A 374 4.61 0.04 13.40
CA ASP A 374 3.25 0.42 13.81
C ASP A 374 3.00 1.93 13.63
N THR A 375 1.80 2.36 14.03
CA THR A 375 1.36 3.77 13.95
C THR A 375 2.24 4.77 14.71
N PHE A 376 3.13 4.31 15.59
CA PHE A 376 4.06 5.13 16.36
C PHE A 376 5.50 5.02 15.85
N GLY A 377 5.74 4.25 14.78
CA GLY A 377 7.08 3.98 14.30
C GLY A 377 7.80 2.84 15.01
N HIS A 378 7.15 2.13 15.95
CA HIS A 378 7.79 0.99 16.61
C HIS A 378 7.80 -0.24 15.70
N PHE A 379 8.93 -0.94 15.66
CA PHE A 379 9.02 -2.18 14.90
C PHE A 379 8.21 -3.33 15.49
N VAL A 380 7.78 -4.26 14.64
CA VAL A 380 7.15 -5.52 15.08
C VAL A 380 8.08 -6.24 16.07
N PRO A 381 7.61 -6.65 17.27
CA PRO A 381 8.49 -7.27 18.25
C PRO A 381 9.14 -8.56 17.73
N ARG A 382 10.47 -8.70 17.95
CA ARG A 382 11.29 -9.83 17.44
C ARG A 382 10.67 -11.20 17.68
N ARG A 383 10.15 -11.46 18.88
CA ARG A 383 9.48 -12.73 19.22
C ARG A 383 8.48 -13.18 18.15
N TRP A 384 7.64 -12.27 17.66
CA TRP A 384 6.58 -12.60 16.71
C TRP A 384 7.10 -12.74 15.27
N LEU A 385 8.13 -11.96 14.93
CA LEU A 385 8.88 -12.13 13.69
C LEU A 385 9.55 -13.51 13.68
N ASP A 386 10.24 -13.91 14.75
CA ASP A 386 10.96 -15.19 14.83
C ASP A 386 10.02 -16.41 14.76
N GLU A 387 8.87 -16.33 15.43
CA GLU A 387 7.80 -17.35 15.33
C GLU A 387 7.36 -17.53 13.86
N THR A 388 7.18 -16.43 13.13
CA THR A 388 6.77 -16.47 11.72
C THR A 388 7.93 -16.90 10.82
N LEU A 389 9.14 -16.43 11.09
CA LEU A 389 10.35 -16.74 10.32
C LEU A 389 10.67 -18.24 10.37
N THR A 390 10.38 -18.90 11.47
CA THR A 390 10.49 -20.36 11.60
C THR A 390 9.62 -21.08 10.56
N VAL A 391 8.40 -20.58 10.35
CA VAL A 391 7.46 -21.09 9.36
C VAL A 391 8.00 -20.79 7.95
N VAL A 392 8.46 -19.56 7.68
CA VAL A 392 9.07 -19.21 6.37
C VAL A 392 10.28 -20.09 6.03
N ARG A 393 11.20 -20.29 6.98
CA ARG A 393 12.40 -21.12 6.78
C ARG A 393 12.07 -22.59 6.50
N SER A 394 10.97 -23.12 7.05
CA SER A 394 10.54 -24.48 6.69
C SER A 394 10.13 -24.62 5.22
N PHE A 395 9.72 -23.54 4.55
CA PHE A 395 9.40 -23.56 3.11
C PHE A 395 10.63 -23.46 2.24
N ASP A 396 11.55 -22.57 2.62
CA ASP A 396 12.82 -22.43 1.92
C ASP A 396 13.53 -23.80 1.86
N ASN A 397 13.51 -24.56 2.97
CA ASN A 397 14.07 -25.93 3.04
C ASN A 397 13.27 -27.00 2.29
N ALA A 398 11.98 -26.80 2.00
CA ALA A 398 11.14 -27.76 1.28
C ALA A 398 11.18 -27.58 -0.24
N LYS A 399 11.70 -26.43 -0.73
CA LYS A 399 11.88 -26.13 -2.15
C LYS A 399 13.27 -26.54 -2.69
N VAL A 400 14.25 -26.74 -1.81
CA VAL A 400 15.56 -27.39 -2.09
C VAL A 400 15.38 -28.90 -2.07
#